data_AF-A0A7E6D3H4-F1
#
_entry.id   AF-A0A7E6D3H4-F1
#
_cell.length_a   1.000
_cell.length_b   1.000
_cell.length_c   1.000
_cell.angle_alpha   90.00
_cell.angle_beta   90.00
_cell.angle_gamma   90.00
#
_symmetry.space_group_name_H-M   'P 1'
#
loop_
_entity.id
_entity.type
_entity.pdbx_description
1 polymer ?
#
loop_
_entity_poly.entity_id
_entity_poly.type
_entity_poly.pdbx_seq_one_letter_code
_entity_poly.pdbx_strand_id
1 'polypeptide(L)'
;MTFDPEIFFNVLLPPIIFHAGYSLKKRHFFQNLGSILTYAFLGTAISCIVIGLIMYGFVKAMVNAGQLKNGDFHFTDCLFFGSLMSATDPVTVLAIFHELHVDPDLYTLLFGESVLNDAVAIVLTYSISIYSPKENPNAFDAAAFFQSVGNFLGIFAGSFAMGSAYAVVTALLTKFTKLCEFPLLETGLFFLLSWSAFLSAEAAGLTGIVAVLFCGVTQAHYTYNNLSLDSKMRTKQLFEFMNFLAENVIFCYMGLALFTFQNHIFNALFILGAFLAIFVARACNIYPLSFLLNLGRKHKVPWNFQHMMMFSGLRGAIAFALAIRDTGSQPKQMMFTTTLLLVFFTVWVFGGGTTPMLTWLQIRVGVDLDEDPKEEPSSHQEANNLNKSTTKTESAWLFRMWYTFDHKYLKPILTHSGPPLTTTLPEWCGPISRLLTSPQAYGDHLKEDDVECIVNQDELAMSYQEQSTLPCSPPARLGLDKKASPQTPNKENIYEGDLGLGGYELKLEQTPGQSQGN
;
A
#
# COMPACT_ATOMS: atom_id res chain seq x y z
N MET A 1 34.39 -10.25 -2.75
CA MET A 1 33.23 -10.82 -3.48
C MET A 1 32.64 -9.68 -4.28
N THR A 2 32.51 -9.83 -5.60
CA THR A 2 31.67 -8.95 -6.41
C THR A 2 30.21 -9.38 -6.21
N PHE A 3 29.32 -8.41 -6.10
CA PHE A 3 27.89 -8.66 -5.95
C PHE A 3 27.26 -8.79 -7.33
N ASP A 4 26.44 -9.82 -7.51
CA ASP A 4 25.67 -10.00 -8.73
C ASP A 4 24.33 -9.27 -8.59
N PRO A 5 24.10 -8.14 -9.30
CA PRO A 5 22.85 -7.40 -9.20
C PRO A 5 21.64 -8.22 -9.64
N GLU A 6 21.86 -9.28 -10.45
CA GLU A 6 20.82 -10.24 -10.82
C GLU A 6 20.22 -10.97 -9.61
N ILE A 7 21.02 -11.31 -8.59
CA ILE A 7 20.51 -11.96 -7.36
C ILE A 7 19.59 -10.99 -6.61
N PHE A 8 19.92 -9.70 -6.59
CA PHE A 8 19.07 -8.70 -5.96
C PHE A 8 17.72 -8.56 -6.66
N PHE A 9 17.73 -8.34 -7.99
CA PHE A 9 16.50 -8.09 -8.73
C PHE A 9 15.62 -9.34 -8.88
N ASN A 10 16.22 -10.53 -8.96
CA ASN A 10 15.49 -11.78 -9.22
C ASN A 10 15.15 -12.58 -7.95
N VAL A 11 15.82 -12.33 -6.81
CA VAL A 11 15.63 -13.11 -5.57
C VAL A 11 15.23 -12.26 -4.37
N LEU A 12 15.91 -11.14 -4.11
CA LEU A 12 15.67 -10.33 -2.90
C LEU A 12 14.46 -9.40 -3.04
N LEU A 13 14.31 -8.75 -4.19
CA LEU A 13 13.28 -7.73 -4.38
C LEU A 13 11.85 -8.28 -4.58
N PRO A 14 11.58 -9.39 -5.31
CA PRO A 14 10.21 -9.87 -5.51
C PRO A 14 9.45 -10.19 -4.22
N PRO A 15 10.03 -10.84 -3.19
CA PRO A 15 9.35 -11.06 -1.91
C PRO A 15 8.96 -9.76 -1.18
N ILE A 16 9.81 -8.72 -1.24
CA ILE A 16 9.55 -7.42 -0.59
C ILE A 16 8.32 -6.75 -1.25
N ILE A 17 8.37 -6.61 -2.58
CA ILE A 17 7.30 -5.98 -3.35
C ILE A 17 6.00 -6.79 -3.27
N PHE A 18 6.09 -8.13 -3.21
CA PHE A 18 4.92 -8.97 -2.97
C PHE A 18 4.31 -8.74 -1.59
N HIS A 19 5.11 -8.80 -0.52
CA HIS A 19 4.64 -8.56 0.84
C HIS A 19 4.00 -7.18 0.97
N ALA A 20 4.64 -6.16 0.41
CA ALA A 20 4.12 -4.80 0.35
C ALA A 20 2.75 -4.73 -0.34
N GLY A 21 2.59 -5.37 -1.51
CA GLY A 21 1.31 -5.47 -2.21
C GLY A 21 0.24 -6.28 -1.45
N TYR A 22 0.65 -7.34 -0.75
CA TYR A 22 -0.24 -8.25 -0.04
C TYR A 22 -0.76 -7.68 1.29
N SER A 23 0.06 -6.88 1.98
CA SER A 23 -0.27 -6.25 3.27
C SER A 23 -1.07 -4.93 3.14
N LEU A 24 -1.51 -4.56 1.95
CA LEU A 24 -2.33 -3.36 1.72
C LEU A 24 -3.73 -3.47 2.35
N LYS A 25 -4.01 -2.59 3.32
CA LYS A 25 -5.32 -2.48 3.99
C LYS A 25 -6.40 -1.97 3.03
N LYS A 26 -7.22 -2.89 2.53
CA LYS A 26 -8.23 -2.67 1.47
C LYS A 26 -9.05 -1.36 1.64
N ARG A 27 -9.74 -1.16 2.78
CA ARG A 27 -10.69 -0.03 2.97
C ARG A 27 -10.02 1.34 2.80
N HIS A 28 -9.02 1.67 3.61
CA HIS A 28 -8.34 2.98 3.55
C HIS A 28 -7.54 3.17 2.27
N PHE A 29 -6.94 2.11 1.72
CA PHE A 29 -6.18 2.20 0.47
C PHE A 29 -7.08 2.57 -0.71
N PHE A 30 -8.22 1.88 -0.86
CA PHE A 30 -9.16 2.17 -1.94
C PHE A 30 -9.84 3.54 -1.81
N GLN A 31 -10.10 4.03 -0.59
CA GLN A 31 -10.57 5.40 -0.35
C GLN A 31 -9.53 6.47 -0.75
N ASN A 32 -8.24 6.21 -0.51
CA ASN A 32 -7.14 7.13 -0.80
C ASN A 32 -6.48 6.94 -2.18
N LEU A 33 -6.89 5.91 -2.94
CA LEU A 33 -6.20 5.42 -4.14
C LEU A 33 -5.86 6.52 -5.16
N GLY A 34 -6.80 7.43 -5.45
CA GLY A 34 -6.57 8.52 -6.38
C GLY A 34 -5.48 9.51 -5.93
N SER A 35 -5.33 9.73 -4.61
CA SER A 35 -4.23 10.54 -4.06
C SER A 35 -2.90 9.78 -4.19
N ILE A 36 -2.90 8.51 -3.81
CA ILE A 36 -1.73 7.63 -3.87
C ILE A 36 -1.18 7.51 -5.29
N LEU A 37 -2.04 7.21 -6.27
CA LEU A 37 -1.67 7.16 -7.69
C LEU A 37 -1.12 8.51 -8.19
N THR A 38 -1.70 9.63 -7.75
CA THR A 38 -1.20 10.96 -8.14
C THR A 38 0.22 11.20 -7.63
N TYR A 39 0.54 10.85 -6.37
CA TYR A 39 1.91 10.97 -5.87
C TYR A 39 2.86 9.94 -6.53
N ALA A 40 2.43 8.68 -6.67
CA ALA A 40 3.29 7.62 -7.20
C ALA A 40 3.66 7.79 -8.67
N PHE A 41 2.77 8.31 -9.52
CA PHE A 41 3.06 8.56 -10.94
C PHE A 41 3.51 9.99 -11.23
N LEU A 42 2.71 10.98 -10.80
CA LEU A 42 2.99 12.37 -11.14
C LEU A 42 4.10 12.93 -10.24
N GLY A 43 4.14 12.52 -8.97
CA GLY A 43 5.19 12.90 -8.04
C GLY A 43 6.56 12.32 -8.41
N THR A 44 6.63 11.08 -8.88
CA THR A 44 7.89 10.49 -9.40
C THR A 44 8.35 11.15 -10.69
N ALA A 45 7.46 11.36 -11.65
CA ALA A 45 7.78 12.06 -12.89
C ALA A 45 8.34 13.47 -12.62
N ILE A 46 7.67 14.25 -11.74
CA ILE A 46 8.15 15.57 -11.31
C ILE A 46 9.51 15.45 -10.61
N SER A 47 9.70 14.48 -9.71
CA SER A 47 10.96 14.27 -8.99
C SER A 47 12.12 13.98 -9.94
N CYS A 48 11.92 13.05 -10.86
CA CYS A 48 12.90 12.66 -11.87
C CYS A 48 13.34 13.86 -12.71
N ILE A 49 12.39 14.66 -13.18
CA ILE A 49 12.66 15.85 -14.01
C ILE A 49 13.38 16.92 -13.20
N VAL A 50 12.92 17.22 -11.97
CA VAL A 50 13.54 18.26 -11.12
C VAL A 50 14.95 17.86 -10.70
N ILE A 51 15.19 16.61 -10.28
CA ILE A 51 16.53 16.12 -9.95
C ILE A 51 17.42 16.18 -11.19
N GLY A 52 16.95 15.69 -12.35
CA GLY A 52 17.73 15.71 -13.59
C GLY A 52 18.12 17.12 -14.05
N LEU A 53 17.20 18.09 -13.96
CA LEU A 53 17.48 19.50 -14.31
C LEU A 53 18.49 20.15 -13.35
N ILE A 54 18.32 19.97 -12.04
CA ILE A 54 19.23 20.53 -11.02
C ILE A 54 20.63 19.92 -11.18
N MET A 55 20.71 18.60 -11.33
CA MET A 55 21.99 17.89 -11.52
C MET A 55 22.68 18.28 -12.83
N TYR A 56 21.94 18.48 -13.92
CA TYR A 56 22.50 19.00 -15.17
C TYR A 56 23.11 20.40 -14.98
N GLY A 57 22.46 21.27 -14.19
CA GLY A 57 23.01 22.57 -13.79
C GLY A 57 24.33 22.46 -13.04
N PHE A 58 24.41 21.57 -12.04
CA PHE A 58 25.66 21.32 -11.30
C PHE A 58 26.76 20.69 -12.17
N VAL A 59 26.42 19.75 -13.07
CA VAL A 59 27.36 19.17 -14.03
C VAL A 59 27.94 20.25 -14.96
N LYS A 60 27.10 21.17 -15.48
CA LYS A 60 27.58 22.33 -16.25
C LYS A 60 28.47 23.26 -15.43
N ALA A 61 28.19 23.45 -14.14
CA ALA A 61 29.06 24.21 -13.26
C ALA A 61 30.44 23.53 -13.07
N MET A 62 30.51 22.20 -12.94
CA MET A 62 31.78 21.45 -12.83
C MET A 62 32.61 21.51 -14.11
N VAL A 63 31.96 21.47 -15.27
CA VAL A 63 32.60 21.67 -16.59
C VAL A 63 33.21 23.07 -16.67
N ASN A 64 32.46 24.10 -16.27
CA ASN A 64 32.97 25.48 -16.26
C ASN A 64 34.09 25.70 -15.21
N ALA A 65 34.06 24.94 -14.11
CA ALA A 65 35.13 24.92 -13.09
C ALA A 65 36.35 24.05 -13.49
N GLY A 66 36.34 23.42 -14.67
CA GLY A 66 37.44 22.60 -15.17
C GLY A 66 37.62 21.24 -14.47
N GLN A 67 36.67 20.80 -13.65
CA GLN A 67 36.75 19.52 -12.93
C GLN A 67 36.29 18.32 -13.75
N LEU A 68 35.45 18.53 -14.77
CA LEU A 68 34.95 17.52 -15.71
C LEU A 68 35.32 17.93 -17.15
N LYS A 69 35.56 16.96 -18.04
CA LYS A 69 35.73 17.27 -19.46
C LYS A 69 34.38 17.52 -20.12
N ASN A 70 34.38 18.38 -21.13
CA ASN A 70 33.22 18.55 -22.01
C ASN A 70 32.95 17.24 -22.76
N GLY A 71 31.88 16.53 -22.40
CA GLY A 71 31.42 15.31 -23.08
C GLY A 71 31.14 14.12 -22.16
N ASP A 72 31.60 14.13 -20.91
CA ASP A 72 31.51 12.95 -20.02
C ASP A 72 30.11 12.70 -19.40
N PHE A 73 29.19 13.67 -19.51
CA PHE A 73 27.81 13.59 -18.97
C PHE A 73 26.80 14.19 -19.95
N HIS A 74 25.77 13.43 -20.27
CA HIS A 74 24.60 13.89 -21.04
C HIS A 74 23.42 14.21 -20.13
N PHE A 75 22.40 14.90 -20.67
CA PHE A 75 21.16 15.16 -19.94
C PHE A 75 20.39 13.87 -19.61
N THR A 76 20.51 12.84 -20.47
CA THR A 76 19.97 11.49 -20.23
C THR A 76 20.56 10.84 -18.98
N ASP A 77 21.85 11.01 -18.71
CA ASP A 77 22.50 10.49 -17.51
C ASP A 77 21.98 11.21 -16.26
N CYS A 78 21.74 12.52 -16.36
CA CYS A 78 21.14 13.31 -15.27
C CYS A 78 19.69 12.88 -14.99
N LEU A 79 18.88 12.60 -16.04
CA LEU A 79 17.54 12.04 -15.90
C LEU A 79 17.55 10.63 -15.32
N PHE A 80 18.49 9.77 -15.73
CA PHE A 80 18.67 8.42 -15.18
C PHE A 80 18.99 8.46 -13.68
N PHE A 81 19.87 9.37 -13.25
CA PHE A 81 20.09 9.64 -11.83
C PHE A 81 18.82 10.16 -11.14
N GLY A 82 18.03 11.00 -11.84
CA GLY A 82 16.75 11.50 -11.36
C GLY A 82 15.70 10.40 -11.14
N SER A 83 15.58 9.43 -12.03
CA SER A 83 14.62 8.32 -11.90
C SER A 83 15.02 7.34 -10.80
N LEU A 84 16.32 7.03 -10.72
CA LEU A 84 16.94 6.24 -9.67
C LEU A 84 16.70 6.88 -8.29
N MET A 85 16.98 8.18 -8.15
CA MET A 85 16.72 8.95 -6.93
C MET A 85 15.26 9.40 -6.80
N SER A 86 14.31 8.88 -7.60
CA SER A 86 12.89 9.19 -7.47
C SER A 86 12.16 8.26 -6.49
N ALA A 87 12.57 7.00 -6.39
CA ALA A 87 12.02 6.03 -5.44
C ALA A 87 12.20 6.49 -3.98
N THR A 88 11.18 6.36 -3.13
CA THR A 88 11.31 6.58 -1.68
C THR A 88 10.90 5.37 -0.89
N ASP A 89 11.71 5.06 0.12
CA ASP A 89 11.64 3.86 0.93
C ASP A 89 11.57 4.26 2.42
N PRO A 90 10.36 4.52 2.95
CA PRO A 90 10.14 4.99 4.31
C PRO A 90 10.04 3.85 5.33
N VAL A 91 10.62 2.67 5.10
CA VAL A 91 10.49 1.50 6.00
C VAL A 91 10.74 1.84 7.47
N THR A 92 11.79 2.61 7.81
CA THR A 92 12.06 3.04 9.19
C THR A 92 10.96 3.95 9.77
N VAL A 93 10.41 4.86 8.97
CA VAL A 93 9.29 5.74 9.38
C VAL A 93 8.01 4.93 9.56
N LEU A 94 7.72 4.00 8.65
CA LEU A 94 6.53 3.15 8.69
C LEU A 94 6.54 2.20 9.90
N ALA A 95 7.71 1.65 10.26
CA ALA A 95 7.87 0.87 11.48
C ALA A 95 7.53 1.70 12.73
N ILE A 96 8.05 2.94 12.83
CA ILE A 96 7.74 3.87 13.93
C ILE A 96 6.25 4.25 13.92
N PHE A 97 5.64 4.43 12.75
CA PHE A 97 4.20 4.74 12.65
C PHE A 97 3.32 3.57 13.08
N HIS A 98 3.74 2.33 12.80
CA HIS A 98 3.07 1.12 13.24
C HIS A 98 3.17 0.93 14.76
N GLU A 99 4.33 1.21 15.36
CA GLU A 99 4.52 1.15 16.81
C GLU A 99 3.70 2.23 17.53
N LEU A 100 3.78 3.49 17.06
CA LEU A 100 3.10 4.64 17.68
C LEU A 100 1.61 4.78 17.32
N HIS A 101 1.05 3.87 16.50
CA HIS A 101 -0.35 3.88 16.06
C HIS A 101 -0.76 5.27 15.53
N VAL A 102 0.01 5.74 14.55
CA VAL A 102 -0.20 7.02 13.85
C VAL A 102 -1.45 6.95 12.97
N ASP A 103 -2.09 8.11 12.77
CA ASP A 103 -3.26 8.32 11.90
C ASP A 103 -3.24 7.43 10.62
N PRO A 104 -4.28 6.58 10.42
CA PRO A 104 -4.29 5.58 9.35
C PRO A 104 -4.34 6.18 7.94
N ASP A 105 -4.85 7.40 7.76
CA ASP A 105 -4.87 8.09 6.47
C ASP A 105 -3.42 8.47 6.07
N LEU A 106 -2.61 8.95 7.02
CA LEU A 106 -1.20 9.28 6.79
C LEU A 106 -0.35 8.03 6.55
N TYR A 107 -0.52 6.99 7.36
CA TYR A 107 0.17 5.70 7.17
C TYR A 107 -0.13 5.12 5.78
N THR A 108 -1.41 5.05 5.41
CA THR A 108 -1.85 4.45 4.13
C THR A 108 -1.37 5.25 2.92
N LEU A 109 -1.38 6.58 3.01
CA LEU A 109 -0.89 7.45 1.93
C LEU A 109 0.61 7.29 1.73
N LEU A 110 1.41 7.33 2.80
CA LEU A 110 2.86 7.19 2.73
C LEU A 110 3.29 5.79 2.26
N PHE A 111 2.68 4.73 2.80
CA PHE A 111 2.96 3.35 2.39
C PHE A 111 2.53 3.09 0.93
N GLY A 112 1.35 3.57 0.53
CA GLY A 112 0.90 3.43 -0.86
C GLY A 112 1.78 4.21 -1.83
N GLU A 113 2.30 5.37 -1.42
CA GLU A 113 3.21 6.18 -2.21
C GLU A 113 4.53 5.46 -2.45
N SER A 114 5.20 4.95 -1.41
CA SER A 114 6.48 4.24 -1.54
C SER A 114 6.37 3.01 -2.44
N VAL A 115 5.42 2.12 -2.13
CA VAL A 115 5.30 0.82 -2.82
C VAL A 115 4.98 0.97 -4.31
N LEU A 116 4.19 1.97 -4.71
CA LEU A 116 3.92 2.25 -6.11
C LEU A 116 4.99 3.12 -6.77
N ASN A 117 5.65 4.02 -6.03
CA ASN A 117 6.72 4.86 -6.59
C ASN A 117 7.97 4.03 -6.93
N ASP A 118 8.25 2.97 -6.19
CA ASP A 118 9.32 2.01 -6.45
C ASP A 118 9.13 1.32 -7.81
N ALA A 119 7.94 0.76 -8.03
CA ALA A 119 7.54 0.15 -9.29
C ALA A 119 7.67 1.14 -10.47
N VAL A 120 7.17 2.38 -10.30
CA VAL A 120 7.24 3.42 -11.33
C VAL A 120 8.68 3.86 -11.61
N ALA A 121 9.52 4.05 -10.58
CA ALA A 121 10.90 4.48 -10.71
C ALA A 121 11.76 3.43 -11.46
N ILE A 122 11.52 2.14 -11.24
CA ILE A 122 12.19 1.05 -11.97
C ILE A 122 11.83 1.10 -13.47
N VAL A 123 10.54 1.18 -13.83
CA VAL A 123 10.10 1.24 -15.25
C VAL A 123 10.59 2.54 -15.91
N LEU A 124 10.60 3.67 -15.18
CA LEU A 124 11.10 4.95 -15.67
C LEU A 124 12.60 4.90 -15.96
N THR A 125 13.39 4.31 -15.04
CA THR A 125 14.84 4.12 -15.21
C THR A 125 15.14 3.22 -16.42
N TYR A 126 14.36 2.15 -16.62
CA TYR A 126 14.47 1.30 -17.80
C TYR A 126 14.13 2.08 -19.09
N SER A 127 13.04 2.85 -19.10
CA SER A 127 12.59 3.64 -20.25
C SER A 127 13.60 4.74 -20.65
N ILE A 128 14.32 5.32 -19.67
CA ILE A 128 15.43 6.25 -19.91
C ILE A 128 16.67 5.52 -20.41
N SER A 129 16.97 4.31 -19.91
CA SER A 129 18.14 3.52 -20.39
C SER A 129 18.02 3.07 -21.85
N ILE A 130 16.80 2.84 -22.35
CA ILE A 130 16.53 2.49 -23.76
C ILE A 130 16.50 3.74 -24.66
N TYR A 131 16.35 4.94 -24.09
CA TYR A 131 16.32 6.18 -24.86
C TYR A 131 17.70 6.42 -25.51
N SER A 132 17.78 6.08 -26.79
CA SER A 132 18.95 6.28 -27.64
C SER A 132 18.67 7.39 -28.65
N PRO A 133 19.27 8.59 -28.51
CA PRO A 133 19.09 9.68 -29.46
C PRO A 133 19.79 9.31 -30.78
N LYS A 134 19.02 8.80 -31.74
CA LYS A 134 19.55 8.15 -32.95
C LYS A 134 20.41 9.04 -33.87
N GLU A 135 20.25 10.36 -33.83
CA GLU A 135 20.93 11.25 -34.78
C GLU A 135 21.56 12.52 -34.17
N ASN A 136 21.13 13.00 -32.99
CA ASN A 136 21.70 14.21 -32.36
C ASN A 136 21.62 14.15 -30.82
N PRO A 137 22.75 14.08 -30.07
CA PRO A 137 22.73 14.05 -28.60
C PRO A 137 22.36 15.39 -27.94
N ASN A 138 22.25 16.47 -28.71
CA ASN A 138 21.97 17.83 -28.23
C ASN A 138 20.58 18.36 -28.64
N ALA A 139 19.81 17.63 -29.44
CA ALA A 139 18.46 18.00 -29.85
C ALA A 139 17.43 17.18 -29.06
N PHE A 140 16.46 17.83 -28.43
CA PHE A 140 15.38 17.15 -27.74
C PHE A 140 14.36 16.65 -28.77
N ASP A 141 14.49 15.40 -29.20
CA ASP A 141 13.51 14.80 -30.09
C ASP A 141 12.21 14.47 -29.33
N ALA A 142 11.18 15.28 -29.57
CA ALA A 142 9.86 15.06 -29.00
C ALA A 142 9.27 13.70 -29.44
N ALA A 143 9.59 13.19 -30.63
CA ALA A 143 9.10 11.89 -31.08
C ALA A 143 9.72 10.75 -30.25
N ALA A 144 11.03 10.73 -30.05
CA ALA A 144 11.70 9.78 -29.16
C ALA A 144 11.22 9.90 -27.70
N PHE A 145 10.92 11.10 -27.21
CA PHE A 145 10.32 11.28 -25.87
C PHE A 145 8.92 10.64 -25.79
N PHE A 146 8.00 10.96 -26.71
CA PHE A 146 6.67 10.34 -26.73
C PHE A 146 6.73 8.82 -26.95
N GLN A 147 7.69 8.31 -27.72
CA GLN A 147 7.93 6.87 -27.86
C GLN A 147 8.39 6.24 -26.53
N SER A 148 9.27 6.89 -25.77
CA SER A 148 9.68 6.41 -24.45
C SER A 148 8.51 6.40 -23.45
N VAL A 149 7.66 7.43 -23.45
CA VAL A 149 6.42 7.47 -22.65
C VAL A 149 5.43 6.37 -23.07
N GLY A 150 5.28 6.13 -24.38
CA GLY A 150 4.46 5.04 -24.90
C GLY A 150 4.97 3.65 -24.50
N ASN A 151 6.29 3.43 -24.57
CA ASN A 151 6.95 2.21 -24.11
C ASN A 151 6.77 2.02 -22.61
N PHE A 152 6.99 3.06 -21.80
CA PHE A 152 6.75 3.05 -20.35
C PHE A 152 5.33 2.60 -20.03
N LEU A 153 4.32 3.23 -20.66
CA LEU A 153 2.91 2.93 -20.40
C LEU A 153 2.52 1.53 -20.87
N GLY A 154 3.06 1.08 -22.01
CA GLY A 154 2.86 -0.27 -22.52
C GLY A 154 3.45 -1.36 -21.62
N ILE A 155 4.70 -1.20 -21.18
CA ILE A 155 5.36 -2.12 -20.25
C ILE A 155 4.62 -2.16 -18.92
N PHE A 156 4.24 -0.99 -18.38
CA PHE A 156 3.51 -0.89 -17.12
C PHE A 156 2.13 -1.56 -17.21
N ALA A 157 1.33 -1.25 -18.23
CA ALA A 157 0.00 -1.82 -18.43
C ALA A 157 0.04 -3.33 -18.72
N GLY A 158 1.01 -3.79 -19.50
CA GLY A 158 1.25 -5.22 -19.75
C GLY A 158 1.58 -5.97 -18.45
N SER A 159 2.47 -5.42 -17.63
CA SER A 159 2.86 -6.01 -16.34
C SER A 159 1.69 -6.03 -15.35
N PHE A 160 0.90 -4.95 -15.29
CA PHE A 160 -0.35 -4.88 -14.50
C PHE A 160 -1.34 -5.98 -14.91
N ALA A 161 -1.61 -6.12 -16.22
CA ALA A 161 -2.54 -7.11 -16.75
C ALA A 161 -2.07 -8.53 -16.47
N MET A 162 -0.77 -8.80 -16.64
CA MET A 162 -0.17 -10.11 -16.41
C MET A 162 -0.21 -10.50 -14.93
N GLY A 163 0.23 -9.62 -14.04
CA GLY A 163 0.16 -9.84 -12.58
C GLY A 163 -1.27 -10.10 -12.09
N SER A 164 -2.21 -9.28 -12.56
CA SER A 164 -3.64 -9.44 -12.23
C SER A 164 -4.22 -10.75 -12.76
N ALA A 165 -3.81 -11.20 -13.96
CA ALA A 165 -4.26 -12.46 -14.54
C ALA A 165 -3.79 -13.68 -13.72
N TYR A 166 -2.52 -13.72 -13.29
CA TYR A 166 -2.02 -14.79 -12.41
C TYR A 166 -2.74 -14.82 -11.06
N ALA A 167 -3.04 -13.66 -10.49
CA ALA A 167 -3.83 -13.55 -9.27
C ALA A 167 -5.28 -14.07 -9.44
N VAL A 168 -5.94 -13.72 -10.54
CA VAL A 168 -7.27 -14.23 -10.90
C VAL A 168 -7.26 -15.76 -11.10
N VAL A 169 -6.25 -16.30 -11.79
CA VAL A 169 -6.06 -17.76 -11.93
C VAL A 169 -5.88 -18.41 -10.56
N THR A 170 -5.11 -17.80 -9.65
CA THR A 170 -4.94 -18.28 -8.28
C THR A 170 -6.26 -18.30 -7.51
N ALA A 171 -7.07 -17.24 -7.62
CA ALA A 171 -8.38 -17.13 -6.97
C ALA A 171 -9.37 -18.19 -7.49
N LEU A 172 -9.43 -18.39 -8.81
CA LEU A 172 -10.27 -19.42 -9.43
C LEU A 172 -9.84 -20.83 -9.03
N LEU A 173 -8.53 -21.12 -9.02
CA LEU A 173 -8.00 -22.44 -8.69
C LEU A 173 -8.28 -22.79 -7.23
N THR A 174 -8.01 -21.86 -6.30
CA THR A 174 -8.34 -22.02 -4.86
C THR A 174 -9.85 -22.13 -4.60
N LYS A 175 -10.70 -21.54 -5.44
CA LYS A 175 -12.16 -21.62 -5.32
C LYS A 175 -12.76 -22.95 -5.82
N PHE A 176 -12.29 -23.47 -6.96
CA PHE A 176 -12.84 -24.70 -7.55
C PHE A 176 -12.19 -25.97 -7.02
N THR A 177 -10.95 -25.88 -6.53
CA THR A 177 -10.23 -27.05 -6.00
C THR A 177 -10.35 -27.07 -4.49
N LYS A 178 -10.64 -28.22 -3.91
CA LYS A 178 -10.69 -28.44 -2.45
C LYS A 178 -9.30 -28.42 -1.76
N LEU A 179 -8.45 -27.45 -2.11
CA LEU A 179 -7.12 -27.30 -1.52
C LEU A 179 -7.16 -26.87 -0.05
N CYS A 180 -8.27 -26.30 0.40
CA CYS A 180 -8.51 -25.95 1.81
C CYS A 180 -8.38 -27.16 2.76
N GLU A 181 -8.58 -28.39 2.26
CA GLU A 181 -8.40 -29.64 3.04
C GLU A 181 -6.90 -29.98 3.25
N PHE A 182 -5.98 -29.37 2.50
CA PHE A 182 -4.52 -29.55 2.59
C PHE A 182 -3.77 -28.20 2.67
N PRO A 183 -3.78 -27.53 3.83
CA PRO A 183 -3.27 -26.16 3.96
C PRO A 183 -1.80 -25.93 3.56
N LEU A 184 -0.93 -26.94 3.68
CA LEU A 184 0.46 -26.86 3.23
C LEU A 184 0.56 -26.79 1.69
N LEU A 185 -0.24 -27.59 0.99
CA LEU A 185 -0.31 -27.59 -0.48
C LEU A 185 -0.93 -26.28 -1.00
N GLU A 186 -1.98 -25.80 -0.33
CA GLU A 186 -2.62 -24.51 -0.60
C GLU A 186 -1.63 -23.34 -0.46
N THR A 187 -0.88 -23.29 0.65
CA THR A 187 0.17 -22.27 0.89
C THR A 187 1.29 -22.36 -0.16
N GLY A 188 1.76 -23.58 -0.46
CA GLY A 188 2.83 -23.80 -1.45
C GLY A 188 2.42 -23.40 -2.87
N LEU A 189 1.19 -23.74 -3.28
CA LEU A 189 0.65 -23.35 -4.59
C LEU A 189 0.43 -21.84 -4.68
N PHE A 190 -0.05 -21.20 -3.60
CA PHE A 190 -0.15 -19.75 -3.52
C PHE A 190 1.21 -19.09 -3.77
N PHE A 191 2.28 -19.53 -3.10
CA PHE A 191 3.64 -19.03 -3.31
C PHE A 191 4.12 -19.25 -4.75
N LEU A 192 3.98 -20.47 -5.29
CA LEU A 192 4.44 -20.81 -6.64
C LEU A 192 3.73 -20.01 -7.73
N LEU A 193 2.42 -19.81 -7.63
CA LEU A 193 1.66 -19.02 -8.61
C LEU A 193 2.04 -17.52 -8.54
N SER A 194 2.26 -17.00 -7.33
CA SER A 194 2.75 -15.63 -7.11
C SER A 194 4.12 -15.41 -7.76
N TRP A 195 5.05 -16.35 -7.56
CA TRP A 195 6.37 -16.32 -8.19
C TRP A 195 6.31 -16.54 -9.72
N SER A 196 5.35 -17.33 -10.20
CA SER A 196 5.19 -17.55 -11.65
C SER A 196 4.78 -16.28 -12.41
N ALA A 197 4.09 -15.33 -11.75
CA ALA A 197 3.79 -14.01 -12.31
C ALA A 197 5.05 -13.16 -12.55
N PHE A 198 6.07 -13.27 -11.67
CA PHE A 198 7.38 -12.64 -11.87
C PHE A 198 8.08 -13.19 -13.12
N LEU A 199 8.32 -14.50 -13.13
CA LEU A 199 9.14 -15.18 -14.15
C LEU A 199 8.52 -15.07 -15.55
N SER A 200 7.19 -15.13 -15.64
CA SER A 200 6.48 -15.06 -16.91
C SER A 200 6.48 -13.66 -17.51
N ALA A 201 6.42 -12.61 -16.68
CA ALA A 201 6.55 -11.22 -17.13
C ALA A 201 7.97 -10.90 -17.61
N GLU A 202 9.01 -11.32 -16.88
CA GLU A 202 10.41 -11.20 -17.35
C GLU A 202 10.63 -11.97 -18.67
N ALA A 203 10.08 -13.19 -18.78
CA ALA A 203 10.13 -13.98 -20.02
C ALA A 203 9.37 -13.33 -21.20
N ALA A 204 8.37 -12.49 -20.93
CA ALA A 204 7.63 -11.71 -21.93
C ALA A 204 8.31 -10.37 -22.29
N GLY A 205 9.44 -10.02 -21.67
CA GLY A 205 10.09 -8.70 -21.82
C GLY A 205 9.32 -7.56 -21.13
N LEU A 206 8.44 -7.89 -20.20
CA LEU A 206 7.72 -6.97 -19.30
C LEU A 206 8.47 -6.87 -17.96
N THR A 207 8.04 -5.98 -17.07
CA THR A 207 8.69 -5.84 -15.75
C THR A 207 8.04 -6.75 -14.71
N GLY A 208 8.71 -7.87 -14.39
CA GLY A 208 8.21 -8.87 -13.45
C GLY A 208 7.95 -8.31 -12.06
N ILE A 209 8.73 -7.31 -11.64
CA ILE A 209 8.56 -6.57 -10.38
C ILE A 209 7.17 -5.94 -10.28
N VAL A 210 6.71 -5.30 -11.36
CA VAL A 210 5.40 -4.64 -11.42
C VAL A 210 4.28 -5.68 -11.49
N ALA A 211 4.51 -6.79 -12.21
CA ALA A 211 3.56 -7.91 -12.23
C ALA A 211 3.39 -8.55 -10.84
N VAL A 212 4.47 -8.72 -10.07
CA VAL A 212 4.43 -9.23 -8.69
C VAL A 212 3.64 -8.30 -7.76
N LEU A 213 3.84 -6.99 -7.86
CA LEU A 213 3.10 -6.02 -7.05
C LEU A 213 1.58 -6.17 -7.25
N PHE A 214 1.12 -6.12 -8.51
CA PHE A 214 -0.30 -6.22 -8.82
C PHE A 214 -0.88 -7.62 -8.62
N CYS A 215 -0.04 -8.67 -8.73
CA CYS A 215 -0.40 -10.02 -8.31
C CYS A 215 -0.69 -10.05 -6.80
N GLY A 216 0.21 -9.54 -5.96
CA GLY A 216 0.04 -9.45 -4.51
C GLY A 216 -1.19 -8.65 -4.08
N VAL A 217 -1.41 -7.46 -4.67
CA VAL A 217 -2.60 -6.62 -4.44
C VAL A 217 -3.89 -7.40 -4.77
N THR A 218 -3.91 -8.09 -5.90
CA THR A 218 -5.11 -8.77 -6.42
C THR A 218 -5.37 -10.08 -5.67
N GLN A 219 -4.33 -10.82 -5.29
CA GLN A 219 -4.44 -12.01 -4.44
C GLN A 219 -4.83 -11.65 -3.01
N ALA A 220 -4.34 -10.54 -2.45
CA ALA A 220 -4.85 -10.02 -1.18
C ALA A 220 -6.33 -9.67 -1.30
N HIS A 221 -6.77 -9.10 -2.42
CA HIS A 221 -8.18 -8.76 -2.63
C HIS A 221 -9.08 -10.01 -2.70
N TYR A 222 -8.82 -10.93 -3.64
CA TYR A 222 -9.68 -12.08 -3.94
C TYR A 222 -9.21 -13.37 -3.25
N THR A 223 -8.00 -13.84 -3.56
CA THR A 223 -7.50 -15.15 -3.12
C THR A 223 -7.48 -15.29 -1.59
N TYR A 224 -7.08 -14.25 -0.84
CA TYR A 224 -7.05 -14.26 0.62
C TYR A 224 -8.40 -14.63 1.25
N ASN A 225 -9.51 -14.26 0.62
CA ASN A 225 -10.83 -14.59 1.14
C ASN A 225 -11.15 -16.09 0.99
N ASN A 226 -10.65 -16.74 -0.07
CA ASN A 226 -10.84 -18.16 -0.37
C ASN A 226 -9.97 -19.11 0.45
N LEU A 227 -8.81 -18.64 0.93
CA LEU A 227 -7.87 -19.49 1.66
C LEU A 227 -8.48 -20.07 2.94
N SER A 228 -8.06 -21.26 3.34
CA SER A 228 -8.33 -21.78 4.69
C SER A 228 -7.75 -20.87 5.79
N LEU A 229 -8.35 -20.87 7.00
CA LEU A 229 -7.92 -20.02 8.12
C LEU A 229 -6.42 -20.19 8.44
N ASP A 230 -5.96 -21.44 8.54
CA ASP A 230 -4.54 -21.72 8.81
C ASP A 230 -3.63 -21.23 7.67
N SER A 231 -4.06 -21.35 6.41
CA SER A 231 -3.30 -20.85 5.26
C SER A 231 -3.24 -19.33 5.25
N LYS A 232 -4.30 -18.59 5.64
CA LYS A 232 -4.26 -17.13 5.79
C LYS A 232 -3.19 -16.66 6.78
N MET A 233 -3.00 -17.39 7.87
CA MET A 233 -1.93 -17.12 8.83
C MET A 233 -0.56 -17.49 8.27
N ARG A 234 -0.43 -18.68 7.67
CA ARG A 234 0.84 -19.16 7.07
C ARG A 234 1.34 -18.29 5.93
N THR A 235 0.48 -17.88 4.99
CA THR A 235 0.90 -17.02 3.87
C THR A 235 1.41 -15.69 4.41
N LYS A 236 0.66 -15.04 5.33
CA LYS A 236 1.09 -13.79 5.94
C LYS A 236 2.47 -13.93 6.60
N GLN A 237 2.62 -14.90 7.51
CA GLN A 237 3.90 -15.15 8.21
C GLN A 237 5.05 -15.47 7.24
N LEU A 238 4.81 -16.23 6.18
CA LEU A 238 5.82 -16.58 5.17
C LEU A 238 6.33 -15.34 4.43
N PHE A 239 5.42 -14.49 3.93
CA PHE A 239 5.82 -13.29 3.19
C PHE A 239 6.40 -12.21 4.10
N GLU A 240 5.89 -12.05 5.33
CA GLU A 240 6.44 -11.17 6.35
C GLU A 240 7.88 -11.58 6.73
N PHE A 241 8.13 -12.87 6.95
CA PHE A 241 9.47 -13.40 7.23
C PHE A 241 10.44 -13.22 6.04
N MET A 242 9.98 -13.51 4.82
CA MET A 242 10.77 -13.32 3.60
C MET A 242 11.11 -11.84 3.34
N ASN A 243 10.15 -10.93 3.59
CA ASN A 243 10.36 -9.48 3.53
C ASN A 243 11.42 -9.03 4.53
N PHE A 244 11.25 -9.39 5.80
CA PHE A 244 12.20 -9.07 6.86
C PHE A 244 13.61 -9.59 6.55
N LEU A 245 13.75 -10.83 6.08
CA LEU A 245 15.04 -11.39 5.70
C LEU A 245 15.67 -10.64 4.52
N ALA A 246 14.89 -10.35 3.47
CA ALA A 246 15.37 -9.66 2.29
C ALA A 246 15.80 -8.21 2.59
N GLU A 247 15.01 -7.43 3.32
CA GLU A 247 15.36 -6.07 3.76
C GLU A 247 16.66 -6.06 4.57
N ASN A 248 16.82 -6.96 5.54
CA ASN A 248 18.04 -7.08 6.35
C ASN A 248 19.28 -7.41 5.50
N VAL A 249 19.15 -8.31 4.52
CA VAL A 249 20.24 -8.63 3.58
C VAL A 249 20.61 -7.40 2.75
N ILE A 250 19.63 -6.61 2.30
CA ILE A 250 19.89 -5.40 1.51
C ILE A 250 20.57 -4.32 2.35
N PHE A 251 20.08 -4.02 3.56
CA PHE A 251 20.71 -3.03 4.46
C PHE A 251 22.14 -3.44 4.84
N CYS A 252 22.35 -4.71 5.18
CA CYS A 252 23.69 -5.25 5.46
C CYS A 252 24.61 -5.10 4.24
N TYR A 253 24.12 -5.46 3.05
CA TYR A 253 24.90 -5.37 1.82
C TYR A 253 25.24 -3.91 1.43
N MET A 254 24.31 -2.98 1.61
CA MET A 254 24.55 -1.54 1.43
C MET A 254 25.62 -1.01 2.40
N GLY A 255 25.59 -1.48 3.66
CA GLY A 255 26.65 -1.28 4.66
C GLY A 255 28.02 -1.73 4.15
N LEU A 256 28.10 -2.96 3.66
CA LEU A 256 29.34 -3.54 3.12
C LEU A 256 29.83 -2.81 1.87
N ALA A 257 28.92 -2.37 0.99
CA ALA A 257 29.26 -1.68 -0.25
C ALA A 257 30.04 -0.38 -0.01
N LEU A 258 29.72 0.37 1.06
CA LEU A 258 30.41 1.61 1.45
C LEU A 258 31.89 1.42 1.78
N PHE A 259 32.25 0.26 2.34
CA PHE A 259 33.62 -0.05 2.78
C PHE A 259 34.39 -0.95 1.80
N THR A 260 33.68 -1.72 0.96
CA THR A 260 34.29 -2.73 0.09
C THR A 260 34.49 -2.23 -1.35
N PHE A 261 33.78 -1.19 -1.79
CA PHE A 261 33.85 -0.72 -3.17
C PHE A 261 35.07 0.19 -3.41
N GLN A 262 36.16 -0.41 -3.85
CA GLN A 262 37.47 0.25 -3.98
C GLN A 262 37.51 1.46 -4.95
N ASN A 263 36.52 1.59 -5.85
CA ASN A 263 36.46 2.60 -6.91
C ASN A 263 35.45 3.73 -6.62
N HIS A 264 35.36 4.20 -5.38
CA HIS A 264 34.54 5.37 -5.05
C HIS A 264 35.15 6.66 -5.60
N ILE A 265 34.43 7.30 -6.53
CA ILE A 265 34.80 8.62 -7.08
C ILE A 265 34.00 9.69 -6.36
N PHE A 266 34.59 10.25 -5.30
CA PHE A 266 33.98 11.31 -4.51
C PHE A 266 34.11 12.67 -5.20
N ASN A 267 33.01 13.17 -5.77
CA ASN A 267 32.92 14.56 -6.24
C ASN A 267 32.00 15.36 -5.30
N ALA A 268 32.59 16.19 -4.44
CA ALA A 268 31.86 16.95 -3.44
C ALA A 268 30.80 17.90 -4.02
N LEU A 269 31.04 18.46 -5.22
CA LEU A 269 30.11 19.37 -5.88
C LEU A 269 28.90 18.62 -6.46
N PHE A 270 29.12 17.40 -6.97
CA PHE A 270 28.04 16.50 -7.40
C PHE A 270 27.19 16.02 -6.20
N ILE A 271 27.84 15.64 -5.09
CA ILE A 271 27.16 15.20 -3.87
C ILE A 271 26.32 16.34 -3.27
N LEU A 272 26.88 17.54 -3.14
CA LEU A 272 26.15 18.72 -2.66
C LEU A 272 24.97 19.08 -3.56
N GLY A 273 25.18 19.00 -4.89
CA GLY A 273 24.13 19.23 -5.87
C GLY A 273 22.98 18.22 -5.75
N ALA A 274 23.31 16.94 -5.54
CA ALA A 274 22.32 15.88 -5.38
C ALA A 274 21.53 16.00 -4.07
N PHE A 275 22.19 16.39 -2.97
CA PHE A 275 21.52 16.74 -1.72
C PHE A 275 20.47 17.84 -1.91
N LEU A 276 20.87 18.97 -2.51
CA LEU A 276 19.95 20.07 -2.79
C LEU A 276 18.82 19.64 -3.73
N ALA A 277 19.15 18.88 -4.79
CA ALA A 277 18.20 18.40 -5.77
C ALA A 277 17.09 17.56 -5.14
N ILE A 278 17.41 16.67 -4.20
CA ILE A 278 16.43 15.78 -3.55
C ILE A 278 15.47 16.55 -2.65
N PHE A 279 15.94 17.52 -1.87
CA PHE A 279 15.06 18.37 -1.06
C PHE A 279 14.15 19.24 -1.91
N VAL A 280 14.69 19.87 -2.96
CA VAL A 280 13.89 20.69 -3.89
C VAL A 280 12.88 19.82 -4.65
N ALA A 281 13.27 18.64 -5.12
CA ALA A 281 12.39 17.72 -5.82
C ALA A 281 11.24 17.18 -4.94
N ARG A 282 11.52 16.81 -3.68
CA ARG A 282 10.47 16.37 -2.73
C ARG A 282 9.54 17.53 -2.36
N ALA A 283 10.04 18.76 -2.23
CA ALA A 283 9.18 19.93 -2.04
C ALA A 283 8.30 20.20 -3.28
N CYS A 284 8.88 20.14 -4.48
CA CYS A 284 8.15 20.31 -5.75
C CYS A 284 7.17 19.17 -6.06
N ASN A 285 7.33 17.98 -5.47
CA ASN A 285 6.39 16.88 -5.64
C ASN A 285 5.26 16.92 -4.58
N ILE A 286 5.54 17.14 -3.29
CA ILE A 286 4.51 17.07 -2.25
C ILE A 286 3.58 18.28 -2.32
N TYR A 287 4.08 19.51 -2.15
CA TYR A 287 3.21 20.67 -1.94
C TYR A 287 2.29 20.99 -3.14
N PRO A 288 2.77 20.98 -4.41
CA PRO A 288 1.90 21.26 -5.56
C PRO A 288 0.85 20.17 -5.80
N LEU A 289 1.20 18.89 -5.61
CA LEU A 289 0.24 17.78 -5.75
C LEU A 289 -0.75 17.75 -4.59
N SER A 290 -0.31 18.00 -3.35
CA SER A 290 -1.20 18.19 -2.20
C SER A 290 -2.18 19.33 -2.42
N PHE A 291 -1.75 20.46 -2.98
CA PHE A 291 -2.62 21.57 -3.33
C PHE A 291 -3.67 21.18 -4.39
N LEU A 292 -3.25 20.52 -5.46
CA LEU A 292 -4.13 20.06 -6.53
C LEU A 292 -5.18 19.05 -6.01
N LEU A 293 -4.77 18.09 -5.20
CA LEU A 293 -5.65 17.09 -4.57
C LEU A 293 -6.62 17.74 -3.57
N ASN A 294 -6.16 18.70 -2.76
CA ASN A 294 -6.98 19.43 -1.79
C ASN A 294 -8.07 20.31 -2.43
N LEU A 295 -7.96 20.61 -3.73
CA LEU A 295 -8.99 21.32 -4.48
C LEU A 295 -10.23 20.43 -4.74
N GLY A 296 -10.01 19.14 -4.99
CA GLY A 296 -11.05 18.15 -5.29
C GLY A 296 -11.56 17.32 -4.09
N ARG A 297 -10.72 17.08 -3.08
CA ARG A 297 -11.01 16.15 -1.96
C ARG A 297 -11.95 16.76 -0.89
N LYS A 298 -12.77 15.92 -0.24
CA LYS A 298 -13.56 16.29 0.96
C LYS A 298 -12.66 16.40 2.20
N HIS A 299 -12.04 15.29 2.60
CA HIS A 299 -11.06 15.27 3.70
C HIS A 299 -9.73 15.85 3.20
N LYS A 300 -9.39 17.09 3.53
CA LYS A 300 -8.15 17.72 3.01
C LYS A 300 -6.93 17.16 3.73
N VAL A 301 -5.82 16.99 3.00
CA VAL A 301 -4.52 16.67 3.60
C VAL A 301 -3.98 17.94 4.29
N PRO A 302 -3.93 17.98 5.64
CA PRO A 302 -3.52 19.18 6.37
C PRO A 302 -2.04 19.49 6.15
N TRP A 303 -1.64 20.74 6.39
CA TRP A 303 -0.24 21.16 6.24
C TRP A 303 0.72 20.32 7.09
N ASN A 304 0.34 19.88 8.28
CA ASN A 304 1.19 19.01 9.11
C ASN A 304 1.46 17.68 8.39
N PHE A 305 0.45 17.04 7.78
CA PHE A 305 0.68 15.81 7.02
C PHE A 305 1.59 16.05 5.81
N GLN A 306 1.49 17.21 5.15
CA GLN A 306 2.38 17.56 4.03
C GLN A 306 3.84 17.71 4.46
N HIS A 307 4.10 18.40 5.59
CA HIS A 307 5.45 18.49 6.15
C HIS A 307 5.98 17.12 6.59
N MET A 308 5.12 16.23 7.09
CA MET A 308 5.53 14.87 7.45
C MET A 308 5.85 14.02 6.22
N MET A 309 5.03 14.05 5.18
CA MET A 309 5.28 13.35 3.89
C MET A 309 6.54 13.87 3.17
N MET A 310 6.85 15.16 3.33
CA MET A 310 8.09 15.77 2.87
C MET A 310 9.29 15.21 3.65
N PHE A 311 9.21 15.14 4.98
CA PHE A 311 10.26 14.63 5.87
C PHE A 311 10.50 13.13 5.73
N SER A 312 9.44 12.34 5.57
CA SER A 312 9.50 10.89 5.39
C SER A 312 9.93 10.44 3.99
N GLY A 313 10.39 11.36 3.12
CA GLY A 313 10.90 11.10 1.77
C GLY A 313 12.27 10.42 1.74
N LEU A 314 12.44 9.38 2.57
CA LEU A 314 13.62 8.55 2.71
C LEU A 314 14.04 7.90 1.39
N ARG A 315 15.35 7.77 1.15
CA ARG A 315 15.89 6.98 0.04
C ARG A 315 16.41 5.68 0.62
N GLY A 316 16.26 4.56 -0.11
CA GLY A 316 16.59 3.24 0.44
C GLY A 316 16.97 2.20 -0.61
N ALA A 317 16.52 0.97 -0.37
CA ALA A 317 17.00 -0.26 -1.03
C ALA A 317 17.03 -0.18 -2.57
N ILE A 318 15.97 0.35 -3.16
CA ILE A 318 15.72 0.27 -4.61
C ILE A 318 16.53 1.31 -5.39
N ALA A 319 16.73 2.50 -4.82
CA ALA A 319 17.65 3.51 -5.38
C ALA A 319 19.09 2.96 -5.45
N PHE A 320 19.55 2.31 -4.38
CA PHE A 320 20.86 1.66 -4.34
C PHE A 320 21.01 0.52 -5.38
N ALA A 321 19.98 -0.31 -5.53
CA ALA A 321 19.99 -1.43 -6.48
C ALA A 321 20.02 -1.00 -7.95
N LEU A 322 19.26 0.05 -8.29
CA LEU A 322 19.29 0.65 -9.62
C LEU A 322 20.67 1.28 -9.90
N ALA A 323 21.33 1.83 -8.88
CA ALA A 323 22.67 2.42 -9.00
C ALA A 323 23.78 1.38 -9.27
N ILE A 324 23.74 0.22 -8.60
CA ILE A 324 24.78 -0.80 -8.75
C ILE A 324 24.67 -1.63 -10.03
N ARG A 325 23.48 -1.65 -10.67
CA ARG A 325 23.24 -2.37 -11.93
C ARG A 325 24.12 -1.91 -13.09
N ASP A 326 24.61 -0.67 -13.07
CA ASP A 326 25.29 -0.04 -14.22
C ASP A 326 26.47 0.84 -13.78
N THR A 327 27.50 0.24 -13.17
CA THR A 327 28.72 0.95 -12.72
C THR A 327 29.85 0.92 -13.76
N GLY A 328 29.54 0.70 -15.05
CA GLY A 328 30.52 0.46 -16.10
C GLY A 328 31.33 1.69 -16.54
N SER A 329 30.87 2.91 -16.22
CA SER A 329 31.52 4.16 -16.60
C SER A 329 31.74 5.09 -15.38
N GLN A 330 32.76 5.96 -15.46
CA GLN A 330 33.04 6.96 -14.41
C GLN A 330 31.83 7.80 -13.98
N PRO A 331 31.01 8.39 -14.88
CA PRO A 331 29.85 9.17 -14.46
C PRO A 331 28.87 8.35 -13.60
N LYS A 332 28.67 7.07 -13.93
CA LYS A 332 27.79 6.18 -13.16
C LYS A 332 28.42 5.68 -11.85
N GLN A 333 29.75 5.58 -11.76
CA GLN A 333 30.45 5.33 -10.49
C GLN A 333 30.36 6.54 -9.53
N MET A 334 30.40 7.77 -10.06
CA MET A 334 30.11 8.99 -9.29
C MET A 334 28.66 9.00 -8.79
N MET A 335 27.70 8.63 -9.65
CA MET A 335 26.29 8.47 -9.26
C MET A 335 26.11 7.44 -8.16
N PHE A 336 26.63 6.22 -8.32
CA PHE A 336 26.56 5.14 -7.34
C PHE A 336 27.10 5.57 -5.96
N THR A 337 28.28 6.17 -5.94
CA THR A 337 28.90 6.71 -4.71
C THR A 337 28.02 7.78 -4.06
N THR A 338 27.39 8.63 -4.87
CA THR A 338 26.51 9.71 -4.39
C THR A 338 25.19 9.16 -3.85
N THR A 339 24.51 8.25 -4.57
CA THR A 339 23.32 7.53 -4.11
C THR A 339 23.57 6.87 -2.77
N LEU A 340 24.70 6.18 -2.61
CA LEU A 340 25.04 5.47 -1.38
C LEU A 340 25.12 6.42 -0.18
N LEU A 341 25.85 7.53 -0.31
CA LEU A 341 25.95 8.55 0.74
C LEU A 341 24.60 9.20 1.06
N LEU A 342 23.75 9.43 0.05
CA LEU A 342 22.42 10.01 0.22
C LEU A 342 21.47 9.06 0.95
N VAL A 343 21.50 7.76 0.62
CA VAL A 343 20.70 6.74 1.32
C VAL A 343 21.14 6.67 2.79
N PHE A 344 22.44 6.54 3.08
CA PHE A 344 22.93 6.54 4.47
C PHE A 344 22.53 7.78 5.25
N PHE A 345 22.74 8.98 4.68
CA PHE A 345 22.35 10.22 5.34
C PHE A 345 20.85 10.27 5.59
N THR A 346 20.03 9.95 4.58
CA THR A 346 18.57 10.08 4.72
C THR A 346 18.02 9.09 5.73
N VAL A 347 18.40 7.81 5.66
CA VAL A 347 17.99 6.78 6.63
C VAL A 347 18.43 7.14 8.05
N TRP A 348 19.67 7.59 8.25
CA TRP A 348 20.15 7.91 9.59
C TRP A 348 19.49 9.18 10.17
N VAL A 349 19.45 10.27 9.39
CA VAL A 349 18.99 11.58 9.87
C VAL A 349 17.46 11.69 9.89
N PHE A 350 16.77 11.31 8.81
CA PHE A 350 15.31 11.39 8.76
C PHE A 350 14.66 10.19 9.46
N GLY A 351 15.21 8.98 9.31
CA GLY A 351 14.71 7.81 10.06
C GLY A 351 14.83 8.02 11.57
N GLY A 352 16.01 8.39 12.06
CA GLY A 352 16.22 8.71 13.49
C GLY A 352 15.46 9.95 13.96
N GLY A 353 15.23 10.94 13.07
CA GLY A 353 14.48 12.16 13.36
C GLY A 353 12.95 12.02 13.31
N THR A 354 12.41 10.83 12.99
CA THR A 354 10.96 10.61 12.83
C THR A 354 10.17 10.94 14.09
N THR A 355 10.63 10.45 15.26
CA THR A 355 9.92 10.62 16.53
C THR A 355 9.85 12.08 17.02
N PRO A 356 10.95 12.89 17.05
CA PRO A 356 10.83 14.31 17.40
C PRO A 356 10.05 15.11 16.36
N MET A 357 10.12 14.75 15.07
CA MET A 357 9.32 15.39 14.02
C MET A 357 7.81 15.16 14.24
N LEU A 358 7.41 13.92 14.53
CA LEU A 358 6.02 13.56 14.82
C LEU A 358 5.47 14.33 16.05
N THR A 359 6.28 14.45 17.11
CA THR A 359 5.96 15.27 18.29
C THR A 359 5.86 16.76 17.95
N TRP A 360 6.79 17.30 17.15
CA TRP A 360 6.78 18.71 16.76
C TRP A 360 5.55 19.09 15.92
N LEU A 361 5.09 18.18 15.06
CA LEU A 361 3.94 18.39 14.19
C LEU A 361 2.58 18.10 14.86
N GLN A 362 2.57 17.64 16.12
CA GLN A 362 1.36 17.32 16.88
C GLN A 362 0.41 16.38 16.11
N ILE A 363 0.97 15.36 15.45
CA ILE A 363 0.19 14.35 14.73
C ILE A 363 -0.41 13.36 15.75
N ARG A 364 -1.67 12.96 15.55
CA ARG A 364 -2.36 12.02 16.44
C ARG A 364 -1.65 10.65 16.43
N VAL A 365 -1.41 10.14 17.64
CA VAL A 365 -0.76 8.87 17.97
C VAL A 365 -1.64 8.11 18.97
N GLY A 366 -1.56 6.79 18.98
CA GLY A 366 -2.46 5.95 19.78
C GLY A 366 -3.89 5.92 19.26
N VAL A 367 -4.09 6.05 17.94
CA VAL A 367 -5.41 5.89 17.31
C VAL A 367 -5.63 4.41 16.99
N ASP A 368 -6.67 3.80 17.55
CA ASP A 368 -7.04 2.44 17.20
C ASP A 368 -7.46 2.36 15.73
N LEU A 369 -6.89 1.38 15.02
CA LEU A 369 -6.99 1.25 13.57
C LEU A 369 -8.39 0.87 13.06
N ASP A 370 -9.28 0.48 13.98
CA ASP A 370 -10.64 0.04 13.72
C ASP A 370 -11.73 0.99 14.28
N GLU A 371 -11.35 2.10 14.96
CA GLU A 371 -12.31 3.20 15.23
C GLU A 371 -12.43 4.12 14.01
N ASP A 372 -13.61 4.16 13.38
CA ASP A 372 -13.94 5.22 12.41
C ASP A 372 -13.80 6.60 13.08
N PRO A 373 -13.30 7.63 12.36
CA PRO A 373 -13.05 8.93 12.95
C PRO A 373 -14.36 9.59 13.40
N LYS A 374 -14.59 9.64 14.72
CA LYS A 374 -15.68 10.38 15.36
C LYS A 374 -15.68 11.82 14.85
N GLU A 375 -16.74 12.21 14.15
CA GLU A 375 -16.87 13.57 13.59
C GLU A 375 -16.93 14.59 14.74
N GLU A 376 -15.91 15.45 14.86
CA GLU A 376 -16.00 16.62 15.73
C GLU A 376 -16.96 17.66 15.13
N PRO A 377 -18.00 18.10 15.87
CA PRO A 377 -19.00 19.03 15.35
C PRO A 377 -18.43 20.45 15.25
N SER A 378 -17.79 20.74 14.11
CA SER A 378 -17.32 22.10 13.79
C SER A 378 -18.47 22.95 13.24
N SER A 379 -19.06 23.75 14.13
CA SER A 379 -20.03 24.78 13.81
C SER A 379 -19.50 25.83 12.83
N HIS A 380 -20.38 26.37 11.98
CA HIS A 380 -20.15 27.36 10.91
C HIS A 380 -19.44 26.77 9.66
N GLN A 381 -20.01 26.82 8.45
CA GLN A 381 -20.56 28.02 7.82
C GLN A 381 -21.43 27.65 6.59
N GLU A 382 -22.68 28.12 6.55
CA GLU A 382 -23.52 28.06 5.35
C GLU A 382 -23.05 29.03 4.24
N ALA A 383 -23.60 28.86 3.04
CA ALA A 383 -23.41 29.66 1.81
C ALA A 383 -22.14 29.37 0.97
N ASN A 384 -22.27 28.47 -0.02
CA ASN A 384 -22.05 28.76 -1.44
C ASN A 384 -22.19 27.49 -2.33
N ASN A 385 -23.42 27.07 -2.58
CA ASN A 385 -23.74 26.01 -3.55
C ASN A 385 -24.12 26.61 -4.91
N LEU A 386 -23.21 26.62 -5.89
CA LEU A 386 -23.61 26.61 -7.32
C LEU A 386 -22.58 26.02 -8.29
N ASN A 387 -21.27 26.21 -8.09
CA ASN A 387 -20.25 25.98 -9.14
C ASN A 387 -19.29 24.79 -8.92
N LYS A 388 -19.65 23.75 -8.15
CA LYS A 388 -18.73 22.62 -7.82
C LYS A 388 -19.27 21.22 -8.16
N SER A 389 -19.98 21.09 -9.28
CA SER A 389 -20.65 19.84 -9.71
C SER A 389 -19.87 18.98 -10.71
N THR A 390 -18.99 19.54 -11.54
CA THR A 390 -18.43 18.84 -12.72
C THR A 390 -17.33 17.81 -12.44
N THR A 391 -16.51 17.98 -11.39
CA THR A 391 -15.39 17.05 -11.09
C THR A 391 -15.68 16.06 -9.96
N LYS A 392 -16.78 16.24 -9.21
CA LYS A 392 -17.20 15.30 -8.15
C LYS A 392 -17.84 14.02 -8.70
N THR A 393 -18.41 14.09 -9.90
CA THR A 393 -19.11 12.96 -10.52
C THR A 393 -18.15 11.89 -10.99
N GLU A 394 -17.11 12.20 -11.75
CA GLU A 394 -16.34 11.19 -12.49
C GLU A 394 -15.51 10.24 -11.61
N SER A 395 -14.78 10.75 -10.61
CA SER A 395 -13.94 9.91 -9.73
C SER A 395 -14.77 9.05 -8.78
N ALA A 396 -15.84 9.61 -8.21
CA ALA A 396 -16.81 8.86 -7.40
C ALA A 396 -17.62 7.88 -8.25
N TRP A 397 -17.89 8.19 -9.53
CA TRP A 397 -18.56 7.29 -10.46
C TRP A 397 -17.67 6.14 -10.89
N LEU A 398 -16.39 6.36 -11.21
CA LEU A 398 -15.44 5.27 -11.51
C LEU A 398 -15.27 4.34 -10.29
N PHE A 399 -15.13 4.91 -9.09
CA PHE A 399 -15.05 4.10 -7.86
C PHE A 399 -16.34 3.32 -7.59
N ARG A 400 -17.52 3.96 -7.69
CA ARG A 400 -18.81 3.28 -7.54
C ARG A 400 -19.05 2.24 -8.63
N MET A 401 -18.70 2.51 -9.88
CA MET A 401 -18.84 1.59 -10.99
C MET A 401 -17.92 0.37 -10.80
N TRP A 402 -16.66 0.59 -10.43
CA TRP A 402 -15.74 -0.50 -10.09
C TRP A 402 -16.22 -1.29 -8.87
N TYR A 403 -16.65 -0.63 -7.79
CA TYR A 403 -17.13 -1.30 -6.59
C TYR A 403 -18.42 -2.09 -6.85
N THR A 404 -19.38 -1.54 -7.59
CA THR A 404 -20.59 -2.25 -8.01
C THR A 404 -20.27 -3.40 -8.96
N PHE A 405 -19.34 -3.23 -9.90
CA PHE A 405 -18.89 -4.29 -10.81
C PHE A 405 -18.16 -5.41 -10.07
N ASP A 406 -17.24 -5.05 -9.17
CA ASP A 406 -16.53 -5.97 -8.28
C ASP A 406 -17.51 -6.77 -7.41
N HIS A 407 -18.37 -6.07 -6.68
CA HIS A 407 -19.29 -6.70 -5.74
C HIS A 407 -20.39 -7.54 -6.43
N LYS A 408 -20.83 -7.16 -7.63
CA LYS A 408 -21.88 -7.86 -8.39
C LYS A 408 -21.36 -8.99 -9.28
N TYR A 409 -20.10 -8.90 -9.75
CA TYR A 409 -19.51 -9.86 -10.69
C TYR A 409 -18.19 -10.47 -10.19
N LEU A 410 -17.14 -9.70 -9.87
CA LEU A 410 -15.86 -10.31 -9.51
C LEU A 410 -15.88 -11.04 -8.17
N LYS A 411 -16.43 -10.49 -7.08
CA LYS A 411 -16.54 -11.21 -5.80
C LYS A 411 -17.37 -12.49 -5.95
N PRO A 412 -18.59 -12.49 -6.51
CA PRO A 412 -19.31 -13.74 -6.75
C PRO A 412 -18.54 -14.74 -7.62
N ILE A 413 -17.86 -14.31 -8.69
CA ILE A 413 -17.10 -15.21 -9.58
C ILE A 413 -15.82 -15.75 -8.93
N LEU A 414 -15.03 -14.88 -8.28
CA LEU A 414 -13.67 -15.16 -7.81
C LEU A 414 -13.60 -15.58 -6.34
N THR A 415 -14.59 -15.24 -5.52
CA THR A 415 -14.62 -15.58 -4.08
C THR A 415 -15.78 -16.46 -3.67
N HIS A 416 -15.69 -17.07 -2.48
CA HIS A 416 -16.82 -17.76 -1.83
C HIS A 416 -17.73 -16.80 -1.04
N SER A 417 -17.23 -15.63 -0.64
CA SER A 417 -17.98 -14.57 0.04
C SER A 417 -18.64 -13.62 -0.97
N GLY A 418 -19.87 -13.17 -0.69
CA GLY A 418 -20.70 -12.33 -1.56
C GLY A 418 -21.94 -13.04 -2.13
N PRO A 419 -22.91 -12.29 -2.69
CA PRO A 419 -24.20 -12.84 -3.11
C PRO A 419 -24.03 -13.89 -4.23
N PRO A 420 -24.77 -15.01 -4.19
CA PRO A 420 -24.62 -16.08 -5.17
C PRO A 420 -24.97 -15.59 -6.58
N LEU A 421 -24.19 -16.00 -7.60
CA LEU A 421 -24.32 -15.55 -8.99
C LEU A 421 -25.72 -15.75 -9.59
N THR A 422 -26.51 -16.66 -9.01
CA THR A 422 -27.91 -16.89 -9.36
C THR A 422 -28.82 -15.69 -9.13
N THR A 423 -28.38 -14.68 -8.39
CA THR A 423 -29.12 -13.43 -8.11
C THR A 423 -28.62 -12.23 -8.93
N THR A 424 -27.39 -12.28 -9.48
CA THR A 424 -26.74 -11.11 -10.12
C THR A 424 -26.61 -11.19 -11.64
N LEU A 425 -26.70 -12.39 -12.24
CA LEU A 425 -26.64 -12.62 -13.69
C LEU A 425 -28.04 -12.75 -14.34
N PRO A 426 -28.22 -12.33 -15.61
CA PRO A 426 -29.48 -12.55 -16.33
C PRO A 426 -29.81 -14.04 -16.50
N GLU A 427 -31.10 -14.38 -16.57
CA GLU A 427 -31.60 -15.77 -16.61
C GLU A 427 -30.99 -16.63 -17.74
N TRP A 428 -30.59 -16.01 -18.86
CA TRP A 428 -29.91 -16.67 -19.99
C TRP A 428 -28.50 -17.20 -19.65
N CYS A 429 -27.92 -16.87 -18.49
CA CYS A 429 -26.62 -17.39 -18.02
C CYS A 429 -26.75 -18.47 -16.93
N GLY A 430 -27.95 -19.02 -16.71
CA GLY A 430 -28.26 -20.04 -15.68
C GLY A 430 -27.30 -21.24 -15.56
N PRO A 431 -26.79 -21.88 -16.64
CA PRO A 431 -25.87 -23.01 -16.49
C PRO A 431 -24.45 -22.57 -16.07
N ILE A 432 -24.01 -21.39 -16.50
CA ILE A 432 -22.68 -20.85 -16.17
C ILE A 432 -22.67 -20.35 -14.72
N SER A 433 -23.73 -19.67 -14.27
CA SER A 433 -23.86 -19.25 -12.87
C SER A 433 -23.90 -20.45 -11.92
N ARG A 434 -24.59 -21.54 -12.27
CA ARG A 434 -24.58 -22.79 -11.47
C ARG A 434 -23.23 -23.51 -11.47
N LEU A 435 -22.43 -23.41 -12.54
CA LEU A 435 -21.10 -24.02 -12.60
C LEU A 435 -20.05 -23.22 -11.81
N LEU A 436 -20.17 -21.88 -11.78
CA LEU A 436 -19.23 -20.99 -11.08
C LEU A 436 -19.59 -20.72 -9.60
N THR A 437 -20.81 -21.08 -9.16
CA THR A 437 -21.24 -20.96 -7.75
C THR A 437 -20.89 -22.25 -6.99
N SER A 438 -19.94 -22.18 -6.05
CA SER A 438 -19.69 -23.28 -5.11
C SER A 438 -20.86 -23.42 -4.11
N PRO A 439 -21.29 -24.64 -3.73
CA PRO A 439 -22.34 -24.84 -2.73
C PRO A 439 -22.01 -24.27 -1.34
N GLN A 440 -20.74 -23.94 -1.05
CA GLN A 440 -20.36 -23.26 0.18
C GLN A 440 -20.80 -21.79 0.25
N ALA A 441 -20.98 -21.11 -0.90
CA ALA A 441 -21.43 -19.71 -0.93
C ALA A 441 -22.87 -19.54 -0.38
N TYR A 442 -23.65 -20.62 -0.31
CA TYR A 442 -24.98 -20.61 0.31
C TYR A 442 -24.92 -20.71 1.85
N GLY A 443 -23.79 -21.16 2.41
CA GLY A 443 -23.63 -21.40 3.85
C GLY A 443 -23.09 -20.20 4.64
N ASP A 444 -22.22 -19.38 4.02
CA ASP A 444 -21.71 -18.16 4.66
C ASP A 444 -22.68 -16.96 4.54
N HIS A 445 -23.61 -16.99 3.57
CA HIS A 445 -24.69 -15.97 3.47
C HIS A 445 -25.51 -15.89 4.77
N LEU A 446 -25.84 -17.05 5.36
CA LEU A 446 -26.52 -17.17 6.65
C LEU A 446 -25.72 -16.62 7.84
N LYS A 447 -24.41 -16.34 7.70
CA LYS A 447 -23.59 -15.67 8.72
C LYS A 447 -23.40 -14.19 8.45
N GLU A 448 -23.39 -13.78 7.18
CA GLU A 448 -23.36 -12.35 6.82
C GLU A 448 -24.69 -11.68 7.19
N ASP A 449 -25.84 -12.35 6.98
CA ASP A 449 -27.17 -11.83 7.37
C ASP A 449 -27.28 -11.49 8.87
N ASP A 450 -26.75 -12.33 9.78
CA ASP A 450 -26.75 -12.09 11.24
C ASP A 450 -25.81 -10.95 11.68
N VAL A 451 -24.82 -10.58 10.86
CA VAL A 451 -23.85 -9.50 11.16
C VAL A 451 -24.26 -8.18 10.50
N GLU A 452 -24.79 -8.19 9.28
CA GLU A 452 -25.31 -6.99 8.62
C GLU A 452 -26.64 -6.51 9.21
N CYS A 453 -27.47 -7.39 9.79
CA CYS A 453 -28.71 -6.98 10.47
C CYS A 453 -28.47 -6.11 11.71
N ILE A 454 -27.31 -6.23 12.37
CA ILE A 454 -26.96 -5.41 13.55
C ILE A 454 -26.46 -4.01 13.12
N VAL A 455 -25.87 -3.88 11.94
CA VAL A 455 -25.23 -2.62 11.48
C VAL A 455 -26.21 -1.71 10.70
N ASN A 456 -27.21 -2.27 10.02
CA ASN A 456 -28.11 -1.48 9.16
C ASN A 456 -29.24 -0.74 9.88
N GLN A 457 -29.47 -0.95 11.18
CA GLN A 457 -30.68 -0.43 11.84
C GLN A 457 -30.59 1.05 12.26
N ASP A 458 -29.38 1.59 12.44
CA ASP A 458 -29.18 3.00 12.86
C ASP A 458 -29.14 4.00 11.68
N GLU A 459 -28.66 3.62 10.49
CA GLU A 459 -28.53 4.56 9.35
C GLU A 459 -29.85 4.90 8.64
N LEU A 460 -30.90 4.07 8.76
CA LEU A 460 -32.18 4.34 8.07
C LEU A 460 -33.14 5.25 8.86
N ALA A 461 -32.97 5.39 10.17
CA ALA A 461 -33.88 6.18 11.02
C ALA A 461 -33.71 7.70 10.86
N MET A 462 -32.51 8.17 10.51
CA MET A 462 -32.12 9.59 10.54
C MET A 462 -32.56 10.43 9.32
N SER A 463 -33.32 9.87 8.38
CA SER A 463 -33.72 10.57 7.13
C SER A 463 -35.22 10.90 7.00
N TYR A 464 -36.06 10.51 7.98
CA TYR A 464 -37.52 10.70 7.91
C TYR A 464 -38.12 11.69 8.93
N GLN A 465 -37.31 12.29 9.82
CA GLN A 465 -37.83 13.06 10.95
C GLN A 465 -37.63 14.59 10.85
N GLU A 466 -37.18 15.12 9.72
CA GLU A 466 -36.93 16.56 9.51
C GLU A 466 -38.00 17.29 8.65
N GLN A 467 -39.19 16.69 8.49
CA GLN A 467 -40.37 17.36 7.91
C GLN A 467 -41.67 17.07 8.69
N SER A 468 -41.77 17.59 9.93
CA SER A 468 -43.06 17.95 10.55
C SER A 468 -42.89 18.68 11.89
N THR A 469 -42.78 20.01 11.85
CA THR A 469 -42.89 20.85 13.05
C THR A 469 -44.37 20.99 13.47
N LEU A 470 -44.69 20.49 14.66
CA LEU A 470 -45.98 20.66 15.35
C LEU A 470 -46.20 22.11 15.82
N PRO A 471 -47.44 22.47 16.23
CA PRO A 471 -47.71 22.46 17.68
C PRO A 471 -48.93 21.61 18.08
N CYS A 472 -48.85 21.01 19.27
CA CYS A 472 -49.84 20.09 19.83
C CYS A 472 -50.85 20.79 20.77
N SER A 473 -52.03 20.19 20.99
CA SER A 473 -52.97 20.56 22.06
C SER A 473 -53.64 19.30 22.67
N PRO A 474 -54.10 19.35 23.95
CA PRO A 474 -54.15 18.16 24.82
C PRO A 474 -55.39 17.25 24.65
N PRO A 475 -55.36 16.00 25.18
CA PRO A 475 -56.30 14.94 24.79
C PRO A 475 -57.66 14.99 25.51
N ALA A 476 -58.71 14.58 24.78
CA ALA A 476 -60.05 14.35 25.32
C ALA A 476 -60.40 12.84 25.36
N ARG A 477 -61.15 12.43 26.38
CA ARG A 477 -61.53 11.04 26.68
C ARG A 477 -62.60 10.50 25.71
N LEU A 478 -62.50 9.22 25.35
CA LEU A 478 -63.57 8.21 25.16
C LEU A 478 -62.84 6.88 24.87
N GLY A 479 -63.17 5.68 25.39
CA GLY A 479 -64.30 5.26 26.21
C GLY A 479 -65.10 4.15 25.52
N LEU A 480 -64.67 2.88 25.59
CA LEU A 480 -65.52 1.69 25.36
C LEU A 480 -64.91 0.42 26.03
N ASP A 481 -65.68 -0.67 26.11
CA ASP A 481 -65.72 -1.55 27.29
C ASP A 481 -65.75 -3.06 26.96
N LYS A 482 -65.29 -3.93 27.90
CA LYS A 482 -65.43 -5.43 27.96
C LYS A 482 -64.74 -6.24 26.84
N LYS A 483 -64.25 -7.49 26.99
CA LYS A 483 -64.24 -8.61 28.01
C LYS A 483 -63.05 -9.54 27.60
N ALA A 484 -62.49 -10.51 28.36
CA ALA A 484 -62.60 -11.02 29.73
C ALA A 484 -61.32 -11.85 30.08
N SER A 485 -61.22 -12.37 31.32
CA SER A 485 -60.17 -13.31 31.80
C SER A 485 -60.70 -14.73 32.01
N PRO A 486 -59.86 -15.78 32.16
CA PRO A 486 -59.07 -16.08 33.38
C PRO A 486 -57.61 -16.56 33.07
N GLN A 487 -56.69 -16.91 33.99
CA GLN A 487 -56.67 -17.01 35.47
C GLN A 487 -55.25 -16.80 36.06
N THR A 488 -55.09 -17.00 37.37
CA THR A 488 -53.88 -16.95 38.24
C THR A 488 -53.62 -18.35 38.88
N PRO A 489 -52.50 -18.69 39.59
CA PRO A 489 -51.64 -17.88 40.52
C PRO A 489 -50.11 -18.13 40.40
N ASN A 490 -49.17 -17.64 41.24
CA ASN A 490 -48.94 -16.50 42.17
C ASN A 490 -47.91 -16.96 43.26
N LYS A 491 -47.22 -16.01 43.93
CA LYS A 491 -46.15 -16.09 44.97
C LYS A 491 -44.71 -16.03 44.41
N GLU A 492 -43.88 -15.01 44.66
CA GLU A 492 -43.49 -14.23 45.87
C GLU A 492 -42.37 -14.85 46.74
N ASN A 493 -41.20 -14.19 46.69
CA ASN A 493 -40.27 -13.77 47.77
C ASN A 493 -39.94 -14.70 48.95
N ILE A 494 -38.63 -14.82 49.28
CA ILE A 494 -37.99 -14.29 50.53
C ILE A 494 -36.45 -14.54 50.53
N TYR A 495 -35.75 -13.81 51.41
CA TYR A 495 -34.30 -13.51 51.49
C TYR A 495 -33.41 -14.56 52.21
N GLU A 496 -32.09 -14.40 51.99
CA GLU A 496 -30.92 -14.61 52.90
C GLU A 496 -30.60 -15.97 53.55
N GLY A 497 -29.29 -16.29 53.69
CA GLY A 497 -28.82 -17.45 54.46
C GLY A 497 -27.38 -17.92 54.17
N ASP A 498 -26.41 -17.23 54.75
CA ASP A 498 -24.94 -17.33 54.70
C ASP A 498 -24.23 -18.71 54.95
N LEU A 499 -22.92 -18.74 54.64
CA LEU A 499 -21.84 -19.66 55.11
C LEU A 499 -21.76 -21.14 54.68
N GLY A 500 -20.63 -21.50 54.04
CA GLY A 500 -20.17 -22.89 53.82
C GLY A 500 -18.73 -22.99 53.29
N LEU A 501 -17.75 -23.14 54.19
CA LEU A 501 -16.32 -23.27 53.87
C LEU A 501 -15.93 -24.64 53.28
N GLY A 502 -14.92 -24.65 52.39
CA GLY A 502 -14.22 -25.88 51.98
C GLY A 502 -13.09 -25.60 50.98
N GLY A 503 -11.83 -25.69 51.42
CA GLY A 503 -10.65 -25.55 50.56
C GLY A 503 -9.66 -26.71 50.75
N TYR A 504 -8.85 -27.00 49.72
CA TYR A 504 -7.64 -27.84 49.67
C TYR A 504 -7.07 -27.73 48.23
N GLU A 505 -5.79 -27.94 47.91
CA GLU A 505 -4.53 -27.59 48.56
C GLU A 505 -3.44 -27.60 47.46
N LEU A 506 -2.43 -26.72 47.52
CA LEU A 506 -1.34 -26.67 46.53
C LEU A 506 -0.21 -27.62 46.92
N LYS A 507 0.19 -28.53 46.02
CA LYS A 507 1.28 -29.49 46.26
C LYS A 507 2.51 -29.12 45.44
N LEU A 508 3.53 -28.59 46.11
CA LEU A 508 4.89 -28.46 45.58
C LEU A 508 5.62 -29.81 45.72
N GLU A 509 6.35 -30.23 44.69
CA GLU A 509 7.17 -31.45 44.74
C GLU A 509 8.65 -31.08 44.90
N GLN A 510 9.26 -31.51 46.01
CA GLN A 510 10.71 -31.46 46.23
C GLN A 510 11.25 -32.88 46.44
N THR A 511 12.25 -33.25 45.64
CA THR A 511 12.90 -34.56 45.68
C THR A 511 13.98 -34.61 46.77
N PRO A 512 14.03 -35.65 47.62
CA PRO A 512 15.09 -35.80 48.62
C PRO A 512 16.34 -36.44 48.00
N GLY A 513 17.52 -35.93 48.37
CA GLY A 513 18.81 -36.56 48.05
C GLY A 513 19.31 -37.48 49.16
N GLN A 514 20.15 -38.45 48.82
CA GLN A 514 21.03 -39.14 49.77
C GLN A 514 22.40 -39.45 49.14
N SER A 515 23.39 -39.72 50.00
CA SER A 515 24.82 -39.51 49.74
C SER A 515 25.64 -40.80 49.81
N GLN A 516 26.69 -40.89 48.98
CA GLN A 516 27.99 -41.61 49.13
C GLN A 516 28.71 -41.54 47.77
N GLY A 517 30.04 -41.48 47.63
CA GLY A 517 31.13 -41.37 48.61
C GLY A 517 32.49 -41.67 47.92
N ASN A 518 33.57 -41.02 48.39
CA ASN A 518 34.95 -41.02 47.87
C ASN A 518 35.22 -40.25 46.55
#